data_AF-A0A1G3BK71-F1
#
_entry.id   AF-A0A1G3BK71-F1
#
_cell.length_a   1.000
_cell.length_b   1.000
_cell.length_c   1.000
_cell.angle_alpha   90.00
_cell.angle_beta   90.00
_cell.angle_gamma   90.00
#
_symmetry.space_group_name_H-M   'P 1'
#
loop_
_entity.id
_entity.type
_entity.pdbx_description
1 polymer ?
#
loop_
_entity_poly.entity_id
_entity_poly.type
_entity_poly.pdbx_seq_one_letter_code
_entity_poly.pdbx_strand_id
1 'polypeptide(L)'
;MLLKRLVIASTALLFVCAISVNSYGANSVRELCASSAKEFQKINRLKGYFPEELTDADYETIGKAGGTIKANEIERVQKFNVDANTKVISELVQTHAGNIEVRAKGDKVGLIEEVGHSYRFLFLSCRSCHQVYMTEAGLAP
;
A
#
# COMPACT_ATOMS: atom_id res chain seq x y z
N MET A 1 -0.46 -62.60 22.34
CA MET A 1 -0.32 -61.32 23.09
C MET A 1 0.68 -60.33 22.45
N LEU A 2 0.82 -60.23 21.12
CA LEU A 2 1.82 -59.32 20.52
C LEU A 2 1.50 -58.72 19.13
N LEU A 3 0.27 -58.86 18.62
CA LEU A 3 -0.07 -58.41 17.25
C LEU A 3 -1.16 -57.32 17.14
N LYS A 4 -1.65 -56.79 18.26
CA LYS A 4 -2.72 -55.76 18.27
C LYS A 4 -2.26 -54.36 18.70
N ARG A 5 -0.96 -54.16 18.94
CA ARG A 5 -0.43 -52.87 19.42
C ARG A 5 0.38 -52.08 18.38
N LEU A 6 0.57 -52.61 17.17
CA LEU A 6 1.42 -51.96 16.15
C LEU A 6 0.69 -51.13 15.10
N VAL A 7 -0.65 -51.12 15.07
CA VAL A 7 -1.41 -50.43 13.99
C VAL A 7 -1.89 -49.02 14.41
N ILE A 8 -1.69 -48.60 15.66
CA ILE A 8 -2.21 -47.33 16.18
C ILE A 8 -1.16 -46.19 16.10
N ALA A 9 0.06 -46.47 15.63
CA ALA A 9 1.16 -45.51 15.64
C ALA A 9 1.56 -44.95 14.26
N SER A 10 0.78 -45.20 13.18
CA SER A 10 1.22 -44.86 11.81
C SER A 10 0.23 -44.07 10.96
N THR A 11 -0.89 -43.59 11.52
CA THR A 11 -1.89 -42.79 10.78
C THR A 11 -2.15 -41.39 11.36
N ALA A 12 -1.38 -40.96 12.36
CA ALA A 12 -1.54 -39.64 12.98
C ALA A 12 -0.40 -38.65 12.64
N LEU A 13 0.38 -38.94 11.60
CA LEU A 13 1.53 -38.11 11.21
C LEU A 13 1.49 -37.87 9.71
N LEU A 14 0.59 -37.01 9.20
CA LEU A 14 0.71 -36.41 7.85
C LEU A 14 -0.27 -35.25 7.54
N PHE A 15 -0.93 -34.65 8.54
CA PHE A 15 -1.69 -33.41 8.35
C PHE A 15 -1.39 -32.42 9.47
N VAL A 16 -0.12 -32.05 9.59
CA VAL A 16 0.21 -30.70 10.05
C VAL A 16 0.75 -29.97 8.84
N CYS A 17 -0.17 -29.60 7.94
CA CYS A 17 0.02 -28.36 7.21
C CYS A 17 0.12 -27.29 8.28
N ALA A 18 1.34 -26.99 8.71
CA ALA A 18 1.65 -25.75 9.37
C ALA A 18 1.44 -24.65 8.33
N ILE A 19 0.16 -24.32 8.09
CA ILE A 19 -0.21 -22.99 7.67
C ILE A 19 0.07 -22.17 8.93
N SER A 20 1.33 -21.77 9.11
CA SER A 20 1.63 -20.58 9.88
C SER A 20 0.95 -19.44 9.13
N VAL A 21 -0.35 -19.27 9.40
CA VAL A 21 -1.12 -18.12 8.94
C VAL A 21 -0.33 -16.88 9.35
N ASN A 22 0.07 -16.12 8.34
CA ASN A 22 0.97 -14.96 8.37
C ASN A 22 0.43 -13.82 9.26
N SER A 23 0.34 -14.02 10.58
CA SER A 23 -0.10 -12.95 11.50
C SER A 23 0.92 -11.82 11.62
N TYR A 24 2.20 -12.07 11.33
CA TYR A 24 3.23 -11.02 11.31
C TYR A 24 3.11 -10.14 10.06
N GLY A 25 2.86 -10.76 8.89
CA GLY A 25 2.71 -10.04 7.63
C GLY A 25 1.47 -9.14 7.58
N ALA A 26 0.35 -9.59 8.14
CA ALA A 26 -0.90 -8.81 8.12
C ALA A 26 -0.80 -7.52 8.96
N ASN A 27 -0.19 -7.57 10.15
CA ASN A 27 -0.02 -6.39 11.01
C ASN A 27 0.94 -5.37 10.39
N SER A 28 2.07 -5.83 9.84
CA SER A 28 3.03 -4.92 9.21
C SER A 28 2.48 -4.31 7.91
N VAL A 29 1.71 -5.04 7.11
CA VAL A 29 1.00 -4.46 5.95
C VAL A 29 -0.01 -3.39 6.40
N ARG A 30 -0.74 -3.64 7.50
CA ARG A 30 -1.66 -2.65 8.06
C ARG A 30 -0.92 -1.39 8.54
N GLU A 31 0.28 -1.52 9.11
CA GLU A 31 1.11 -0.38 9.51
C GLU A 31 1.57 0.44 8.30
N LEU A 32 2.00 -0.23 7.22
CA LEU A 32 2.34 0.43 5.96
C LEU A 32 1.14 1.19 5.38
N CYS A 33 -0.04 0.56 5.33
CA CYS A 33 -1.27 1.23 4.87
C CYS A 33 -1.65 2.41 5.77
N ALA A 34 -1.50 2.29 7.09
CA ALA A 34 -1.79 3.38 8.03
C ALA A 34 -0.80 4.55 7.87
N SER A 35 0.47 4.27 7.58
CA SER A 35 1.48 5.26 7.21
C SER A 35 1.07 5.97 5.91
N SER A 36 0.78 5.20 4.85
CA SER A 36 0.35 5.74 3.56
C SER A 36 -0.93 6.57 3.66
N ALA A 37 -1.90 6.17 4.48
CA ALA A 37 -3.14 6.93 4.69
C ALA A 37 -2.88 8.32 5.29
N LYS A 38 -1.95 8.43 6.25
CA LYS A 38 -1.57 9.74 6.83
C LYS A 38 -0.95 10.65 5.78
N GLU A 39 -0.05 10.13 4.97
CA GLU A 39 0.62 10.87 3.90
C GLU A 39 -0.36 11.25 2.77
N PHE A 40 -1.27 10.34 2.43
CA PHE A 40 -2.32 10.57 1.44
C PHE A 40 -3.20 11.76 1.83
N GLN A 41 -3.51 11.93 3.12
CA GLN A 41 -4.25 13.10 3.61
C GLN A 41 -3.46 14.41 3.47
N LYS A 42 -2.13 14.39 3.55
CA LYS A 42 -1.31 15.59 3.32
C LYS A 42 -1.41 16.03 1.86
N ILE A 43 -1.40 15.09 0.92
CA ILE A 43 -1.57 15.38 -0.50
C ILE A 43 -3.02 15.80 -0.80
N ASN A 44 -4.01 15.16 -0.17
CA ASN A 44 -5.44 15.49 -0.35
C ASN A 44 -5.77 16.94 0.01
N ARG A 45 -4.98 17.58 0.89
CA ARG A 45 -5.15 19.00 1.22
C ARG A 45 -5.00 19.92 0.02
N LEU A 46 -4.34 19.50 -1.06
CA LEU A 46 -4.31 20.22 -2.33
C LEU A 46 -5.69 20.47 -2.92
N LYS A 47 -6.67 19.61 -2.62
CA LYS A 47 -8.03 19.81 -3.10
C LYS A 47 -8.62 21.06 -2.46
N GLY A 48 -8.84 22.07 -3.29
CA GLY A 48 -9.50 23.32 -2.90
C GLY A 48 -8.56 24.51 -2.78
N TYR A 49 -7.27 24.35 -3.06
CA TYR A 49 -6.34 25.47 -3.19
C TYR A 49 -6.03 25.76 -4.66
N PHE A 50 -5.89 27.03 -4.99
CA PHE A 50 -5.26 27.50 -6.21
C PHE A 50 -3.72 27.55 -6.04
N PRO A 51 -2.94 27.50 -7.13
CA PRO A 51 -1.47 27.48 -7.04
C PRO A 51 -0.88 28.65 -6.23
N GLU A 52 -1.48 29.83 -6.30
CA GLU A 52 -1.08 31.04 -5.58
C GLU A 52 -1.29 30.96 -4.06
N GLU A 53 -2.10 30.01 -3.59
CA GLU A 53 -2.37 29.79 -2.17
C GLU A 53 -1.41 28.79 -1.53
N LEU A 54 -0.54 28.16 -2.33
CA LEU A 54 0.42 27.16 -1.88
C LEU A 54 1.83 27.73 -1.76
N THR A 55 2.48 27.44 -0.64
CA THR A 55 3.86 27.82 -0.37
C THR A 55 4.84 26.74 -0.85
N ASP A 56 6.12 27.09 -0.95
CA ASP A 56 7.17 26.11 -1.26
C ASP A 56 7.24 24.97 -0.21
N ALA A 57 6.92 25.28 1.05
CA ALA A 57 6.85 24.30 2.13
C ALA A 57 5.69 23.32 1.97
N ASP A 58 4.57 23.76 1.37
CA ASP A 58 3.45 22.88 1.04
C ASP A 58 3.86 21.88 -0.04
N TYR A 59 4.52 22.35 -1.10
CA TYR A 59 5.05 21.49 -2.16
C TYR A 59 6.11 20.53 -1.64
N GLU A 60 7.01 20.96 -0.75
CA GLU A 60 7.96 20.06 -0.10
C GLU A 60 7.24 18.97 0.71
N THR A 61 6.19 19.35 1.45
CA THR A 61 5.37 18.42 2.23
C THR A 61 4.68 17.39 1.33
N ILE A 62 4.12 17.82 0.21
CA ILE A 62 3.47 16.96 -0.78
C ILE A 62 4.48 16.00 -1.41
N GLY A 63 5.65 16.49 -1.81
CA GLY A 63 6.71 15.68 -2.39
C GLY A 63 7.20 14.60 -1.43
N LYS A 64 7.41 14.95 -0.16
CA LYS A 64 7.76 13.99 0.90
C LYS A 64 6.67 12.94 1.09
N ALA A 65 5.40 13.35 1.15
CA ALA A 65 4.28 12.44 1.28
C ALA A 65 4.21 11.41 0.14
N GLY A 66 4.37 11.87 -1.11
CA GLY A 66 4.47 10.98 -2.28
C GLY A 66 5.63 9.99 -2.18
N GLY A 67 6.81 10.46 -1.77
CA GLY A 67 7.99 9.62 -1.56
C GLY A 67 7.78 8.54 -0.49
N THR A 68 7.13 8.88 0.62
CA THR A 68 6.82 7.91 1.68
C THR A 68 5.83 6.85 1.23
N ILE A 69 4.74 7.23 0.53
CA ILE A 69 3.77 6.25 0.01
C ILE A 69 4.45 5.27 -0.97
N LYS A 70 5.26 5.79 -1.89
CA LYS A 70 6.06 4.98 -2.82
C LYS A 70 6.99 4.03 -2.08
N ALA A 71 7.71 4.50 -1.05
CA ALA A 71 8.61 3.67 -0.25
C ALA A 71 7.86 2.56 0.50
N ASN A 72 6.68 2.85 1.07
CA ASN A 72 5.86 1.85 1.75
C ASN A 72 5.43 0.73 0.80
N GLU A 73 5.07 1.03 -0.45
CA GLU A 73 4.69 0.02 -1.43
C GLU A 73 5.89 -0.79 -1.96
N ILE A 74 7.06 -0.16 -2.09
CA ILE A 74 8.31 -0.88 -2.37
C ILE A 74 8.58 -1.88 -1.24
N GLU A 75 8.49 -1.43 0.01
CA GLU A 75 8.65 -2.27 1.19
C GLU A 75 7.62 -3.41 1.20
N ARG A 76 6.36 -3.12 0.84
CA ARG A 76 5.30 -4.12 0.77
C ARG A 76 5.66 -5.27 -0.19
N VAL A 77 6.09 -4.92 -1.39
CA VAL A 77 6.43 -5.91 -2.44
C VAL A 77 7.73 -6.66 -2.11
N GLN A 78 8.68 -6.03 -1.43
CA GLN A 78 9.97 -6.65 -1.10
C GLN A 78 9.91 -7.55 0.14
N LYS A 79 9.14 -7.16 1.16
CA LYS A 79 9.13 -7.86 2.46
C LYS A 79 8.01 -8.87 2.62
N PHE A 80 6.90 -8.75 1.88
CA PHE A 80 5.78 -9.68 1.98
C PHE A 80 5.62 -10.49 0.69
N ASN A 81 5.28 -11.77 0.85
CA ASN A 81 4.94 -12.62 -0.28
C ASN A 81 3.54 -12.23 -0.79
N VAL A 82 3.50 -11.30 -1.74
CA VAL A 82 2.28 -10.83 -2.39
C VAL A 82 2.01 -11.57 -3.70
N ASP A 83 0.76 -11.77 -4.05
CA ASP A 83 0.40 -12.34 -5.35
C ASP A 83 0.65 -11.35 -6.52
N ALA A 84 0.55 -11.85 -7.75
CA ALA A 84 0.84 -11.07 -8.96
C ALA A 84 -0.07 -9.83 -9.13
N ASN A 85 -1.36 -9.93 -8.80
CA ASN A 85 -2.28 -8.80 -8.91
C ASN A 85 -2.00 -7.77 -7.83
N THR A 86 -1.73 -8.22 -6.61
CA THR A 86 -1.29 -7.35 -5.51
C THR A 86 -0.04 -6.56 -5.90
N LYS A 87 0.94 -7.23 -6.51
CA LYS A 87 2.18 -6.60 -6.99
C LYS A 87 1.91 -5.53 -8.06
N VAL A 88 1.08 -5.83 -9.06
CA VAL A 88 0.72 -4.86 -10.11
C VAL A 88 0.02 -3.64 -9.51
N ILE A 89 -0.89 -3.83 -8.56
CA ILE A 89 -1.55 -2.70 -7.89
C ILE A 89 -0.54 -1.87 -7.09
N SER A 90 0.38 -2.51 -6.37
CA SER A 90 1.49 -1.81 -5.68
C SER A 90 2.35 -1.00 -6.65
N GLU A 91 2.66 -1.54 -7.83
CA GLU A 91 3.40 -0.81 -8.88
C GLU A 91 2.64 0.44 -9.36
N LEU A 92 1.31 0.35 -9.55
CA LEU A 92 0.49 1.52 -9.88
C LEU A 92 0.52 2.59 -8.78
N VAL A 93 0.43 2.18 -7.51
CA VAL A 93 0.54 3.12 -6.37
C VAL A 93 1.93 3.76 -6.36
N GLN A 94 3.01 2.99 -6.55
CA GLN A 94 4.39 3.49 -6.63
C GLN A 94 4.57 4.50 -7.76
N THR A 95 4.04 4.21 -8.95
CA THR A 95 4.12 5.11 -10.11
C THR A 95 3.47 6.45 -9.81
N HIS A 96 2.21 6.46 -9.35
CA HIS A 96 1.49 7.72 -9.14
C HIS A 96 2.02 8.50 -7.92
N ALA A 97 2.42 7.81 -6.85
CA ALA A 97 3.08 8.45 -5.72
C ALA A 97 4.47 9.02 -6.10
N GLY A 98 5.21 8.32 -6.96
CA GLY A 98 6.49 8.77 -7.50
C GLY A 98 6.35 9.99 -8.43
N ASN A 99 5.29 10.04 -9.25
CA ASN A 99 5.01 11.21 -10.07
C ASN A 99 4.75 12.45 -9.20
N ILE A 100 4.02 12.29 -8.08
CA ILE A 100 3.81 13.37 -7.10
C ILE A 100 5.15 13.79 -6.47
N GLU A 101 5.96 12.83 -6.03
CA GLU A 101 7.28 13.07 -5.44
C GLU A 101 8.19 13.90 -6.36
N VAL A 102 8.23 13.55 -7.64
CA VAL A 102 9.05 14.22 -8.66
C VAL A 102 8.46 15.59 -9.00
N ARG A 103 7.15 15.65 -9.27
CA ARG A 103 6.52 16.88 -9.77
C ARG A 103 6.52 18.00 -8.75
N ALA A 104 6.41 17.67 -7.47
CA ALA A 104 6.49 18.63 -6.38
C ALA A 104 7.84 19.35 -6.26
N LYS A 105 8.90 18.86 -6.93
CA LYS A 105 10.24 19.47 -6.98
C LYS A 105 10.46 20.29 -8.27
N GLY A 106 9.50 20.30 -9.19
CA GLY A 106 9.59 20.96 -10.49
C GLY A 106 9.22 22.45 -10.45
N ASP A 107 9.17 23.09 -11.62
CA ASP A 107 8.69 24.46 -11.73
C ASP A 107 7.19 24.58 -11.35
N LYS A 108 6.75 25.79 -11.03
CA LYS A 108 5.37 26.01 -10.53
C LYS A 108 4.29 25.99 -11.61
N VAL A 109 4.65 26.02 -12.90
CA VAL A 109 3.67 26.14 -13.99
C VAL A 109 2.99 24.79 -14.21
N GLY A 110 1.68 24.71 -14.00
CA GLY A 110 0.93 23.45 -14.16
C GLY A 110 1.17 22.41 -13.04
N LEU A 111 1.89 22.78 -11.98
CA LEU A 111 2.30 21.84 -10.93
C LEU A 111 1.11 21.24 -10.22
N ILE A 112 0.16 22.09 -9.80
CA ILE A 112 -0.99 21.65 -9.02
C ILE A 112 -1.90 20.73 -9.84
N GLU A 113 -2.04 20.98 -11.14
CA GLU A 113 -2.83 20.15 -12.06
C GLU A 113 -2.18 18.78 -12.25
N GLU A 114 -0.86 18.73 -12.44
CA GLU A 114 -0.14 17.48 -12.64
C GLU A 114 -0.04 16.63 -11.35
N VAL A 115 0.17 17.28 -10.20
CA VAL A 115 0.09 16.62 -8.90
C VAL A 115 -1.34 16.14 -8.63
N GLY A 116 -2.35 16.97 -8.91
CA GLY A 116 -3.77 16.61 -8.76
C GLY A 116 -4.18 15.44 -9.65
N HIS A 117 -3.69 15.41 -10.90
CA HIS A 117 -3.87 14.29 -11.81
C HIS A 117 -3.26 13.01 -11.25
N SER A 118 -2.00 13.05 -10.84
CA SER A 118 -1.33 11.88 -10.25
C SER A 118 -2.01 11.43 -8.96
N TYR A 119 -2.46 12.36 -8.13
CA TYR A 119 -3.21 12.08 -6.91
C TYR A 119 -4.56 11.39 -7.19
N ARG A 120 -5.27 11.76 -8.26
CA ARG A 120 -6.50 11.08 -8.68
C ARG A 120 -6.26 9.61 -9.01
N PHE A 121 -5.18 9.30 -9.71
CA PHE A 121 -4.83 7.92 -10.02
C PHE A 121 -4.28 7.17 -8.81
N LEU A 122 -3.53 7.84 -7.94
CA LEU A 122 -3.12 7.27 -6.65
C LEU A 122 -4.33 6.81 -5.84
N PHE A 123 -5.36 7.64 -5.71
CA PHE A 123 -6.62 7.28 -5.05
C PHE A 123 -7.26 6.02 -5.67
N LEU A 124 -7.29 5.92 -7.00
CA LEU A 124 -7.89 4.79 -7.70
C LEU A 124 -7.09 3.51 -7.47
N SER A 125 -5.76 3.59 -7.47
CA SER A 125 -4.89 2.46 -7.21
C SER A 125 -5.04 1.92 -5.77
N CYS A 126 -5.05 2.80 -4.77
CA CYS A 126 -5.31 2.40 -3.38
C CYS A 126 -6.68 1.72 -3.25
N ARG A 127 -7.72 2.34 -3.83
CA ARG A 127 -9.08 1.81 -3.79
C ARG A 127 -9.21 0.46 -4.50
N SER A 128 -8.44 0.22 -5.57
CA SER A 128 -8.43 -1.05 -6.28
C SER A 128 -7.95 -2.20 -5.37
N CYS A 129 -6.88 -1.99 -4.60
CA CYS A 129 -6.44 -2.97 -3.59
C CYS A 129 -7.54 -3.21 -2.55
N HIS A 130 -8.11 -2.14 -1.99
CA HIS A 130 -9.13 -2.24 -0.94
C HIS A 130 -10.39 -2.97 -1.43
N GLN A 131 -10.83 -2.74 -2.66
CA GLN A 131 -12.03 -3.38 -3.20
C GLN A 131 -11.82 -4.86 -3.53
N VAL A 132 -10.62 -5.25 -3.98
CA VAL A 132 -10.33 -6.64 -4.37
C VAL A 132 -9.98 -7.51 -3.16
N TYR A 133 -9.18 -6.98 -2.22
CA TYR A 133 -8.62 -7.77 -1.12
C TYR A 133 -9.27 -7.52 0.24
N MET A 134 -10.03 -6.42 0.37
CA MET A 134 -10.66 -5.98 1.61
C MET A 134 -12.12 -5.55 1.38
N THR A 135 -12.83 -6.26 0.49
CA THR A 135 -14.13 -5.87 -0.08
C THR A 135 -15.18 -5.47 0.96
N GLU A 136 -15.24 -6.18 2.08
CA GLU A 136 -16.27 -6.00 3.11
C GLU A 136 -15.83 -5.08 4.25
N ALA A 137 -14.60 -4.59 4.23
CA ALA A 137 -13.99 -3.88 5.37
C ALA A 137 -14.23 -2.36 5.39
N GLY A 138 -14.93 -1.80 4.40
CA GLY A 138 -15.30 -0.37 4.38
C GLY A 138 -14.11 0.59 4.49
N LEU A 139 -13.00 0.30 3.82
CA LEU A 139 -11.74 1.04 3.99
C LEU A 139 -11.74 2.39 3.27
N ALA A 140 -11.19 3.40 3.96
CA ALA A 140 -10.81 4.67 3.33
C ALA A 140 -9.70 4.43 2.28
N PRO A 141 -9.56 5.32 1.26
CA PRO A 141 -8.46 5.26 0.30
C PRO A 141 -7.09 5.48 0.96
#